data_AF-A0A146FH72-F1
#
_entry.id   AF-A0A146FH72-F1
#
_cell.length_a   1.000
_cell.length_b   1.000
_cell.length_c   1.000
_cell.angle_alpha   90.00
_cell.angle_beta   90.00
_cell.angle_gamma   90.00
#
_symmetry.space_group_name_H-M   'P 1'
#
loop_
_entity.id
_entity.type
_entity.pdbx_description
1 polymer ?
#
loop_
_entity_poly.entity_id
_entity_poly.type
_entity_poly.pdbx_seq_one_letter_code
_entity_poly.pdbx_strand_id
1 'polypeptide(L)'
;MTKPKVYHIASIRIPLTALEFVVNGSALPFVDFDIGESYAGYLPNTPSGISSLYFWFFPSSDPNASDEITVWLNGGPGCSSLAGIMLENGPFLWQPGTYRPVRNP
;
A
#
# COMPACT_ATOMS: atom_id res chain seq x y z
N MET A 1 -29.75 -8.80 20.88
CA MET A 1 -28.51 -9.15 20.14
C MET A 1 -28.66 -8.70 18.70
N THR A 2 -28.03 -7.60 18.32
CA THR A 2 -27.95 -7.14 16.93
C THR A 2 -26.88 -7.96 16.21
N LYS A 3 -27.24 -8.59 15.08
CA LYS A 3 -26.26 -9.27 14.23
C LYS A 3 -25.24 -8.25 13.70
N PRO A 4 -23.95 -8.60 13.60
CA PRO A 4 -22.97 -7.73 12.96
C PRO A 4 -23.40 -7.47 11.51
N LYS A 5 -23.36 -6.20 11.08
CA LYS A 5 -23.53 -5.82 9.68
C LYS A 5 -22.23 -6.16 8.96
N VAL A 6 -22.24 -7.24 8.19
CA VAL A 6 -21.19 -7.53 7.21
C VAL A 6 -21.46 -6.65 5.99
N TYR A 7 -20.57 -5.70 5.73
CA TYR A 7 -20.61 -4.93 4.49
C TYR A 7 -19.80 -5.70 3.45
N HIS A 8 -20.48 -6.29 2.47
CA HIS A 8 -19.83 -6.78 1.28
C HIS A 8 -19.38 -5.55 0.48
N ILE A 9 -18.08 -5.26 0.51
CA ILE A 9 -17.49 -4.27 -0.40
C ILE A 9 -17.54 -4.93 -1.77
N ALA A 10 -18.41 -4.44 -2.65
CA ALA A 10 -18.43 -4.88 -4.04
C ALA A 10 -17.02 -4.71 -4.63
N SER A 11 -16.48 -5.76 -5.27
CA SER A 11 -15.26 -5.77 -6.10
C SER A 11 -14.61 -4.41 -6.29
N ILE A 12 -13.45 -4.25 -5.63
CA ILE A 12 -12.59 -3.08 -5.71
C ILE A 12 -12.04 -3.03 -7.14
N ARG A 13 -12.79 -2.37 -8.02
CA ARG A 13 -12.31 -1.98 -9.34
C ARG A 13 -11.59 -0.65 -9.18
N ILE A 14 -10.34 -0.62 -9.60
CA ILE A 14 -9.55 0.60 -9.58
C ILE A 14 -10.18 1.61 -10.55
N PRO A 15 -10.73 2.74 -10.05
CA PRO A 15 -11.38 3.72 -10.90
C PRO A 15 -10.34 4.51 -11.72
N LEU A 16 -10.77 5.10 -12.83
CA LEU A 16 -9.89 5.98 -13.65
C LEU A 16 -9.30 7.14 -12.84
N THR A 17 -9.98 7.59 -11.78
CA THR A 17 -9.47 8.62 -10.88
C THR A 17 -8.22 8.19 -10.13
N ALA A 18 -8.01 6.88 -9.91
CA ALA A 18 -6.82 6.38 -9.23
C ALA A 18 -5.56 6.41 -10.11
N LEU A 19 -5.69 6.74 -11.40
CA LEU A 19 -4.54 6.91 -12.31
C LEU A 19 -3.57 7.99 -11.84
N GLU A 20 -4.05 8.99 -11.08
CA GLU A 20 -3.20 10.03 -10.50
C GLU A 20 -2.20 9.50 -9.46
N PHE A 21 -2.48 8.33 -8.88
CA PHE A 21 -1.66 7.71 -7.85
C PHE A 21 -0.73 6.62 -8.40
N VAL A 22 -0.79 6.30 -9.69
CA VAL A 22 0.00 5.20 -10.28
C VAL A 22 1.49 5.43 -10.09
N VAL A 23 2.17 4.43 -9.56
CA VAL A 23 3.63 4.42 -9.43
C VAL A 23 4.25 3.70 -10.63
N ASN A 24 5.27 4.31 -11.24
CA ASN A 24 6.11 3.61 -12.21
C ASN A 24 7.06 2.66 -11.47
N GLY A 25 6.62 1.42 -11.26
CA GLY A 25 7.36 0.40 -10.51
C GLY A 25 8.74 0.02 -11.07
N SER A 26 8.96 0.27 -12.35
CA SER A 26 10.25 0.02 -13.03
C SER A 26 11.23 1.20 -12.96
N ALA A 27 10.79 2.37 -12.46
CA ALA A 27 11.60 3.60 -12.42
C ALA A 27 11.95 4.04 -10.99
N LEU A 28 11.77 3.15 -10.00
CA LEU A 28 12.14 3.45 -8.62
C LEU A 28 13.67 3.51 -8.48
N PRO A 29 14.23 4.57 -7.87
CA PRO A 29 15.66 4.66 -7.62
C PRO A 29 16.17 3.45 -6.82
N PHE A 30 17.27 2.87 -7.27
CA PHE A 30 17.95 1.73 -6.62
C PHE A 30 17.19 0.40 -6.60
N VAL A 31 15.98 0.33 -7.17
CA VAL A 31 15.26 -0.93 -7.40
C VAL A 31 15.54 -1.36 -8.83
N ASP A 32 16.27 -2.46 -9.01
CA ASP A 32 16.69 -2.97 -10.33
C ASP A 32 15.67 -3.95 -10.95
N PHE A 33 14.46 -3.95 -10.42
CA PHE A 33 13.39 -4.83 -10.84
C PHE A 33 12.03 -4.12 -10.76
N ASP A 34 11.09 -4.55 -11.60
CA ASP A 34 9.72 -4.01 -11.55
C ASP A 34 8.99 -4.54 -10.30
N ILE A 35 8.55 -3.63 -9.43
CA ILE A 35 7.76 -3.95 -8.23
C ILE A 35 6.29 -4.26 -8.56
N GLY A 36 5.88 -4.08 -9.81
CA GLY A 36 4.51 -4.32 -10.27
C GLY A 36 3.59 -3.13 -10.04
N GLU A 37 2.29 -3.38 -10.24
CA GLU A 37 1.24 -2.38 -10.07
C GLU A 37 1.18 -1.90 -8.63
N SER A 38 1.26 -0.58 -8.43
CA SER A 38 1.08 0.03 -7.12
C SER A 38 0.65 1.48 -7.23
N TYR A 39 0.08 1.99 -6.15
CA TYR A 39 -0.50 3.33 -6.08
C TYR A 39 -0.02 4.03 -4.84
N ALA A 40 0.50 5.25 -4.96
CA ALA A 40 0.97 6.02 -3.82
C ALA A 40 0.56 7.48 -3.90
N GLY A 41 0.28 8.09 -2.76
CA GLY A 41 -0.16 9.47 -2.71
C GLY A 41 -0.56 9.91 -1.32
N TYR A 42 -1.41 10.94 -1.26
CA TYR A 42 -1.89 11.54 -0.02
C TYR A 42 -3.41 11.45 0.08
N LEU A 43 -3.90 10.93 1.19
CA LEU A 43 -5.32 10.90 1.53
C LEU A 43 -5.62 11.99 2.55
N PRO A 44 -6.67 12.81 2.38
CA PRO A 44 -7.07 13.79 3.37
C PRO A 44 -7.52 13.06 4.65
N ASN A 45 -7.01 13.48 5.81
CA ASN A 45 -7.36 12.89 7.11
C ASN A 45 -8.10 13.87 8.03
N THR A 46 -8.39 15.08 7.55
CA THR A 46 -9.25 16.07 8.20
C THR A 46 -10.31 16.59 7.23
N PRO A 47 -11.53 16.93 7.69
CA PRO A 47 -12.58 17.47 6.82
C PRO A 47 -12.16 18.78 6.13
N SER A 48 -11.27 19.55 6.75
CA SER A 48 -10.73 20.81 6.21
C SER A 48 -9.63 20.60 5.17
N GLY A 49 -9.10 19.37 5.03
CA GLY A 49 -8.00 19.07 4.11
C GLY A 49 -6.65 19.69 4.49
N ILE A 50 -6.51 20.20 5.72
CA ILE A 50 -5.28 20.87 6.19
C ILE A 50 -4.14 19.87 6.41
N SER A 51 -4.49 18.59 6.57
CA SER A 51 -3.54 17.51 6.77
C SER A 51 -3.89 16.32 5.90
N SER A 52 -2.89 15.49 5.60
CA SER A 52 -3.06 14.28 4.81
C SER A 52 -2.14 13.17 5.31
N LEU A 53 -2.55 11.93 5.07
CA LEU A 53 -1.76 10.74 5.31
C LEU A 53 -1.19 10.24 4.00
N TYR A 54 0.11 9.98 3.97
CA TYR A 54 0.73 9.29 2.85
C TYR A 54 0.31 7.81 2.86
N PHE A 55 0.00 7.27 1.68
CA PHE A 55 -0.28 5.85 1.49
C PHE A 55 0.56 5.29 0.34
N TRP A 56 0.81 3.98 0.38
CA TRP A 56 1.30 3.19 -0.75
C TRP A 56 0.57 1.84 -0.74
N PHE A 57 -0.27 1.63 -1.75
CA PHE A 57 -1.16 0.50 -1.92
C PHE A 57 -0.64 -0.44 -3.03
N PHE A 58 -0.77 -1.74 -2.77
CA PHE A 58 -0.42 -2.82 -3.69
C PHE A 58 -1.66 -3.69 -3.87
N PRO A 59 -2.20 -3.82 -5.10
CA PRO A 59 -3.29 -4.75 -5.38
C PRO A 59 -2.90 -6.20 -5.06
N SER A 60 -3.87 -7.00 -4.64
CA SER A 60 -3.65 -8.43 -4.43
C SER A 60 -3.41 -9.14 -5.77
N SER A 61 -2.49 -10.10 -5.77
CA SER A 61 -2.31 -11.04 -6.88
C SER A 61 -3.32 -12.20 -6.82
N ASP A 62 -4.03 -12.38 -5.71
CA ASP A 62 -5.09 -13.38 -5.56
C ASP A 62 -6.41 -12.84 -6.15
N PRO A 63 -6.93 -13.43 -7.25
CA PRO A 63 -8.18 -12.99 -7.86
C PRO A 63 -9.41 -13.16 -6.94
N ASN A 64 -9.31 -13.99 -5.89
CA ASN A 64 -10.41 -14.17 -4.92
C ASN A 64 -10.47 -13.05 -3.87
N ALA A 65 -9.42 -12.22 -3.76
CA ALA A 65 -9.33 -11.12 -2.80
C ALA A 65 -9.82 -9.78 -3.38
N SER A 66 -10.58 -9.79 -4.49
CA SER A 66 -11.02 -8.55 -5.17
C SER A 66 -11.92 -7.65 -4.32
N ASP A 67 -12.51 -8.19 -3.26
CA ASP A 67 -13.50 -7.53 -2.42
C ASP A 67 -12.91 -7.20 -1.02
N GLU A 68 -11.60 -7.36 -0.86
CA GLU A 68 -10.89 -7.22 0.41
C GLU A 68 -9.82 -6.11 0.37
N ILE A 69 -9.69 -5.38 1.47
CA ILE A 69 -8.61 -4.42 1.68
C ILE A 69 -7.98 -4.63 3.04
N THR A 70 -6.65 -4.71 3.08
CA THR A 70 -5.89 -4.74 4.33
C THR A 70 -5.16 -3.42 4.52
N VAL A 71 -5.36 -2.80 5.68
CA VAL A 71 -4.66 -1.57 6.08
C VAL A 71 -3.56 -1.95 7.07
N TRP A 72 -2.31 -1.62 6.73
CA TRP A 72 -1.16 -1.89 7.58
C TRP A 72 -0.69 -0.62 8.30
N LEU A 73 -0.65 -0.66 9.63
CA LEU A 73 -0.22 0.45 10.47
C LEU A 73 0.89 0.02 11.42
N ASN A 74 2.09 0.58 11.25
CA ASN A 74 3.16 0.40 12.21
C ASN A 74 2.90 1.22 13.49
N GLY A 75 3.44 0.74 14.61
CA GLY A 75 3.23 1.31 15.95
C GLY A 75 4.25 2.37 16.36
N GLY A 76 4.65 2.35 17.63
CA GLY A 76 5.55 3.34 18.22
C GLY A 76 4.97 3.94 19.49
N PRO A 77 4.50 5.20 19.48
CA PRO A 77 3.88 5.96 18.37
C PRO A 77 4.84 6.76 17.46
N GLY A 78 4.39 7.06 16.24
CA GLY A 78 5.07 7.95 15.29
C GLY A 78 5.99 7.27 14.27
N CYS A 79 6.13 5.93 14.32
CA CYS A 79 6.88 5.21 13.30
C CYS A 79 6.08 5.16 11.98
N SER A 80 6.80 5.16 10.86
CA SER A 80 6.18 5.10 9.54
C SER A 80 5.76 3.68 9.17
N SER A 81 4.57 3.52 8.58
CA SER A 81 4.14 2.25 7.97
C SER A 81 4.96 1.83 6.75
N LEU A 82 5.79 2.72 6.21
CA LEU A 82 6.77 2.35 5.18
C LEU A 82 7.83 1.37 5.72
N ALA A 83 8.01 1.28 7.04
CA ALA A 83 8.82 0.23 7.65
C ALA A 83 8.23 -1.16 7.36
N GLY A 84 6.92 -1.35 7.50
CA GLY A 84 6.26 -2.61 7.15
C GLY A 84 6.45 -2.98 5.67
N ILE A 85 6.34 -1.99 4.77
CA ILE A 85 6.56 -2.21 3.34
C ILE A 85 8.01 -2.64 3.06
N MET A 86 9.01 -1.94 3.60
CA MET A 86 10.40 -2.18 3.22
C MET A 86 11.13 -3.21 4.08
N LEU A 87 10.66 -3.53 5.28
CA LEU A 87 11.41 -4.35 6.24
C LEU A 87 10.65 -5.60 6.71
N GLU A 88 9.35 -5.69 6.44
CA GLU A 88 8.50 -6.76 6.98
C GLU A 88 7.86 -7.58 5.85
N ASN A 89 6.75 -7.11 5.29
CA ASN A 89 5.87 -7.90 4.44
C ASN A 89 5.46 -7.21 3.12
N GLY A 90 6.11 -6.13 2.72
CA GLY A 90 5.89 -5.53 1.39
C GLY A 90 6.51 -6.33 0.25
N PRO A 91 6.34 -5.90 -1.01
CA PRO A 91 6.77 -6.66 -2.18
C PRO A 91 8.30 -6.67 -2.41
N PHE A 92 9.02 -5.85 -1.67
CA PHE A 92 10.48 -5.83 -1.66
C PHE A 92 11.00 -5.52 -0.27
N LEU A 93 12.18 -6.03 0.04
CA LEU A 93 12.84 -5.88 1.34
C LEU A 93 14.15 -5.11 1.19
N TRP A 94 14.33 -4.08 2.02
CA TRP A 94 15.56 -3.32 2.17
C TRP A 94 16.24 -3.67 3.49
N GLN A 95 16.87 -4.84 3.55
CA GLN A 95 17.45 -5.34 4.78
C GLN A 95 18.60 -4.46 5.31
N PRO A 96 18.81 -4.40 6.63
CA PRO A 96 19.96 -3.71 7.21
C PRO A 96 21.27 -4.21 6.62
N GLY A 97 22.12 -3.28 6.17
CA GLY A 97 23.43 -3.60 5.59
C GLY A 97 23.43 -3.92 4.10
N THR A 98 22.29 -3.81 3.39
CA THR A 98 22.26 -3.95 1.93
C THR A 98 22.27 -2.61 1.21
N TYR A 99 22.92 -2.56 0.05
CA TYR A 99 22.93 -1.38 -0.82
C TYR A 99 21.71 -1.31 -1.75
N ARG A 100 21.00 -2.43 -1.92
CA ARG A 100 19.84 -2.56 -2.81
C ARG A 100 18.75 -3.39 -2.13
N PRO A 101 17.48 -3.13 -2.43
CA PRO A 101 16.39 -3.99 -2.02
C PRO A 101 16.37 -5.29 -2.84
N VAL A 102 15.72 -6.31 -2.30
CA VAL A 102 15.47 -7.59 -2.96
C VAL A 102 13.97 -7.87 -3.02
N ARG A 103 13.49 -8.67 -3.98
CA ARG A 103 12.09 -9.10 -4.01
C ARG A 103 11.72 -9.88 -2.75
N ASN A 104 10.50 -9.66 -2.25
CA ASN A 104 9.92 -10.49 -1.21
C ASN A 104 9.02 -11.55 -1.86
N PRO A 105 9.44 -12.84 -1.89
CA PRO A 105 8.70 -13.91 -2.55
C PRO A 105 7.45 -14.36 -1.80
#